data_AF-A0A0T5NQG3-F1
#
_entry.id   AF-A0A0T5NQG3-F1
#
_cell.length_a   1.000
_cell.length_b   1.000
_cell.length_c   1.000
_cell.angle_alpha   90.00
_cell.angle_beta   90.00
_cell.angle_gamma   90.00
#
_symmetry.space_group_name_H-M   'P 1'
#
loop_
_entity.id
_entity.type
_entity.pdbx_description
1 polymer ?
#
loop_
_entity_poly.entity_id
_entity_poly.type
_entity_poly.pdbx_seq_one_letter_code
_entity_poly.pdbx_strand_id
1 'polypeptide(L)'
;MKKQPPLRGFEELFASEESPCSEDLRDFPNLSRDTLTRNAKWFGLAGEHFVDSILFRFGLPSSDLPEILPADRIVYCAGVGLRMQIKTACRPRNGYFHFSLMKGYHRSPTGVRHYDQEDFDIVGLVALSENVVKFTTDRRQSHRIALSEIESLRATPCASFDRAMKDLGLSDSMAATNTLGGQG
;
A
#
# COMPACT_ATOMS: atom_id res chain seq x y z
N MET A 1 -26.16 23.42 21.82
CA MET A 1 -26.49 23.62 20.39
C MET A 1 -26.33 22.30 19.65
N LYS A 2 -27.39 21.76 19.05
CA LYS A 2 -27.28 20.57 18.20
C LYS A 2 -26.68 20.99 16.85
N LYS A 3 -25.48 20.50 16.54
CA LYS A 3 -24.72 20.87 15.33
C LYS A 3 -25.16 20.12 14.06
N GLN A 4 -26.17 19.26 14.15
CA GLN A 4 -26.61 18.44 13.02
C GLN A 4 -28.14 18.47 12.93
N PRO A 5 -28.70 18.95 11.81
CA PRO A 5 -30.15 18.89 11.59
C PRO A 5 -30.60 17.45 11.35
N PRO A 6 -31.86 17.11 11.69
CA PRO A 6 -32.41 15.80 11.37
C PRO A 6 -32.58 15.67 9.86
N LEU A 7 -32.06 14.58 9.29
CA LEU A 7 -32.21 14.24 7.89
C LEU A 7 -33.66 13.76 7.65
N ARG A 8 -34.38 14.39 6.71
CA ARG A 8 -35.69 13.95 6.21
C ARG A 8 -35.56 13.65 4.71
N GLY A 9 -36.29 12.65 4.20
CA GLY A 9 -36.24 12.26 2.79
C GLY A 9 -35.28 11.11 2.47
N PHE A 10 -34.86 10.33 3.48
CA PHE A 10 -33.99 9.15 3.30
C PHE A 10 -34.79 7.84 3.17
N GLU A 11 -36.12 7.91 3.23
CA GLU A 11 -37.01 6.75 3.11
C GLU A 11 -36.81 6.02 1.76
N GLU A 12 -36.45 6.75 0.71
CA GLU A 12 -36.15 6.21 -0.64
C GLU A 12 -34.73 5.62 -0.77
N LEU A 13 -33.78 6.04 0.08
CA LEU A 13 -32.39 5.53 0.04
C LEU A 13 -32.26 4.12 0.65
N PHE A 14 -33.23 3.71 1.47
CA PHE A 14 -33.34 2.34 1.95
C PHE A 14 -34.20 1.46 1.03
N ALA A 15 -34.83 2.04 -0.01
CA ALA A 15 -35.64 1.33 -1.00
C ALA A 15 -34.87 0.92 -2.25
N SER A 16 -33.63 1.42 -2.42
CA SER A 16 -32.75 0.95 -3.49
C SER A 16 -32.23 -0.45 -3.15
N GLU A 17 -32.69 -1.41 -3.94
CA GLU A 17 -32.25 -2.80 -3.99
C GLU A 17 -30.72 -2.92 -3.95
N GLU A 18 -30.29 -3.91 -3.16
CA GLU A 18 -28.98 -4.55 -3.10
C GLU A 18 -27.86 -3.86 -3.89
N SER A 19 -26.86 -3.30 -3.17
CA SER A 19 -25.55 -3.06 -3.78
C SER A 19 -25.12 -4.34 -4.50
N PRO A 20 -24.90 -4.33 -5.82
CA PRO A 20 -24.35 -5.50 -6.47
C PRO A 20 -22.95 -5.62 -5.91
N CYS A 21 -22.76 -6.55 -4.97
CA CYS A 21 -21.44 -7.12 -4.76
C CYS A 21 -21.07 -7.70 -6.12
N SER A 22 -20.35 -6.90 -6.90
CA SER A 22 -20.10 -7.13 -8.32
C SER A 22 -19.50 -8.51 -8.46
N GLU A 23 -20.29 -9.47 -8.97
CA GLU A 23 -19.87 -10.85 -9.18
C GLU A 23 -18.55 -10.89 -9.96
N ASP A 24 -18.32 -9.90 -10.84
CA ASP A 24 -17.08 -9.68 -11.58
C ASP A 24 -15.81 -9.62 -10.73
N LEU A 25 -15.83 -9.25 -9.45
CA LEU A 25 -14.60 -9.15 -8.65
C LEU A 25 -14.11 -10.50 -8.11
N ARG A 26 -14.98 -11.51 -8.07
CA ARG A 26 -14.65 -12.84 -7.52
C ARG A 26 -13.65 -13.60 -8.39
N ASP A 27 -13.60 -13.29 -9.68
CA ASP A 27 -12.68 -13.91 -10.63
C ASP A 27 -11.25 -13.34 -10.56
N PHE A 28 -10.96 -12.47 -9.60
CA PHE A 28 -9.60 -11.98 -9.37
C PHE A 28 -8.62 -13.15 -9.18
N PRO A 29 -7.45 -13.15 -9.87
CA PRO A 29 -6.88 -12.05 -10.67
C PRO A 29 -7.20 -12.06 -12.17
N ASN A 30 -8.05 -12.98 -12.63
CA ASN A 30 -8.38 -13.21 -14.03
C ASN A 30 -9.46 -12.25 -14.56
N LEU A 31 -9.29 -10.96 -14.29
CA LEU A 31 -10.24 -9.92 -14.67
C LEU A 31 -9.88 -9.25 -16.00
N SER A 32 -10.91 -8.73 -16.67
CA SER A 32 -10.74 -7.84 -17.82
C SER A 32 -9.97 -6.57 -17.44
N ARG A 33 -9.32 -5.91 -18.40
CA ARG A 33 -8.63 -4.63 -18.16
C ARG A 33 -9.59 -3.54 -17.67
N ASP A 34 -10.81 -3.54 -18.20
CA ASP A 34 -11.82 -2.54 -17.88
C ASP A 34 -12.32 -2.72 -16.44
N THR A 35 -12.54 -3.97 -16.00
CA THR A 35 -12.90 -4.28 -14.62
C THR A 35 -11.78 -3.89 -13.65
N LEU A 36 -10.51 -4.18 -13.99
CA LEU A 36 -9.36 -3.76 -13.17
C LEU A 36 -9.26 -2.24 -13.06
N THR A 37 -9.46 -1.52 -14.17
CA THR A 37 -9.35 -0.06 -14.20
C THR A 37 -10.49 0.61 -13.43
N ARG A 38 -11.73 0.13 -13.60
CA ARG A 38 -12.92 0.62 -12.89
C ARG A 38 -12.80 0.44 -11.38
N ASN A 39 -12.15 -0.63 -10.92
CA ASN A 39 -11.99 -0.96 -9.51
C ASN A 39 -10.57 -0.67 -8.98
N ALA A 40 -9.77 0.13 -9.68
CA ALA A 40 -8.37 0.37 -9.33
C ALA A 40 -8.18 0.91 -7.90
N LYS A 41 -9.13 1.72 -7.41
CA LYS A 41 -9.14 2.22 -6.02
C LYS A 41 -9.29 1.10 -4.99
N TRP A 42 -10.18 0.14 -5.24
CA TRP A 42 -10.36 -1.03 -4.37
C TRP A 42 -9.12 -1.91 -4.34
N PHE A 43 -8.48 -2.14 -5.49
CA PHE A 43 -7.23 -2.91 -5.53
C PHE A 43 -6.05 -2.17 -4.89
N GLY A 44 -6.01 -0.84 -5.02
CA GLY A 44 -5.07 0.01 -4.27
C GLY A 44 -5.21 -0.22 -2.77
N LEU A 45 -6.42 -0.02 -2.24
CA LEU A 45 -6.75 -0.21 -0.82
C LEU A 45 -6.48 -1.64 -0.34
N ALA A 46 -6.84 -2.65 -1.14
CA ALA A 46 -6.54 -4.05 -0.83
C ALA A 46 -5.03 -4.29 -0.70
N GLY A 47 -4.22 -3.66 -1.55
CA GLY A 47 -2.77 -3.71 -1.45
C GLY A 47 -2.25 -3.03 -0.18
N GLU A 48 -2.82 -1.89 0.21
CA GLU A 48 -2.45 -1.21 1.46
C GLU A 48 -2.76 -2.08 2.69
N HIS A 49 -3.96 -2.66 2.77
CA HIS A 49 -4.32 -3.59 3.85
C HIS A 49 -3.47 -4.86 3.86
N PHE A 50 -3.06 -5.35 2.70
CA PHE A 50 -2.12 -6.45 2.62
C PHE A 50 -0.75 -6.08 3.22
N VAL A 51 -0.26 -4.86 2.95
CA VAL A 51 0.97 -4.35 3.57
C VAL A 51 0.82 -4.24 5.09
N ASP A 52 -0.28 -3.69 5.59
CA ASP A 52 -0.55 -3.60 7.03
C ASP A 52 -0.55 -5.00 7.67
N SER A 53 -1.20 -5.99 7.02
CA SER A 53 -1.18 -7.39 7.46
C SER A 53 0.24 -8.00 7.52
N ILE A 54 1.12 -7.59 6.61
CA ILE A 54 2.53 -8.00 6.66
C ILE A 54 3.20 -7.31 7.84
N LEU A 55 3.17 -5.98 7.92
CA LEU A 55 3.84 -5.20 8.97
C LEU A 55 3.43 -5.64 10.39
N PHE A 56 2.14 -5.85 10.64
CA PHE A 56 1.64 -6.28 11.94
C PHE A 56 2.15 -7.66 12.37
N ARG A 57 2.32 -8.59 11.43
CA ARG A 57 2.89 -9.92 11.74
C ARG A 57 4.35 -9.85 12.21
N PHE A 58 5.05 -8.75 11.92
CA PHE A 58 6.42 -8.51 12.35
C PHE A 58 6.50 -7.45 13.47
N GLY A 59 5.38 -7.10 14.09
CA GLY A 59 5.35 -6.16 15.21
C GLY A 59 5.66 -4.71 14.82
N LEU A 60 5.46 -4.35 13.55
CA LEU A 60 5.63 -2.99 13.05
C LEU A 60 4.26 -2.30 13.01
N PRO A 61 3.96 -1.37 13.94
CA PRO A 61 2.71 -0.64 13.88
C PRO A 61 2.73 0.36 12.71
N SER A 62 1.58 0.51 12.07
CA SER A 62 1.33 1.47 11.00
C SER A 62 0.05 2.26 11.26
N SER A 63 -0.03 3.46 10.68
CA SER A 63 -1.21 4.33 10.70
C SER A 63 -1.52 4.83 9.29
N ASP A 64 -2.80 4.92 8.97
CA ASP A 64 -3.29 5.47 7.71
C ASP A 64 -2.99 6.98 7.61
N LEU A 65 -2.59 7.42 6.42
CA LEU A 65 -2.48 8.83 6.08
C LEU A 65 -3.66 9.27 5.19
N PRO A 66 -4.10 10.54 5.31
CA PRO A 66 -5.09 11.09 4.39
C PRO A 66 -4.66 10.97 2.92
N GLU A 67 -5.59 10.62 2.02
CA GLU A 67 -5.33 10.43 0.57
C GLU A 67 -4.74 11.68 -0.13
N ILE A 68 -4.90 12.86 0.46
CA ILE A 68 -4.29 14.10 -0.04
C ILE A 68 -2.77 14.13 0.10
N LEU A 69 -2.20 13.25 0.92
CA LEU A 69 -0.76 13.16 1.16
C LEU A 69 -0.07 12.24 0.14
N PRO A 70 1.22 12.47 -0.13
CA PRO A 70 2.00 11.67 -1.07
C PRO A 70 2.43 10.29 -0.52
N ALA A 71 2.04 9.95 0.72
CA ALA A 71 2.30 8.67 1.35
C ALA A 71 0.98 8.11 1.89
N ASP A 72 0.84 6.79 1.87
CA ASP A 72 -0.40 6.11 2.26
C ASP A 72 -0.37 5.71 3.74
N ARG A 73 0.82 5.44 4.30
CA ARG A 73 1.02 5.00 5.68
C ARG A 73 2.16 5.74 6.37
N ILE A 74 2.08 5.86 7.69
CA ILE A 74 3.25 6.03 8.56
C ILE A 74 3.54 4.68 9.20
N VAL A 75 4.78 4.20 9.08
CA VAL A 75 5.27 2.99 9.77
C VAL A 75 6.20 3.41 10.89
N TYR A 76 5.94 2.94 12.11
CA TYR A 76 6.80 3.24 13.26
C TYR A 76 7.83 2.14 13.43
N CYS A 77 9.09 2.50 13.26
CA CYS A 77 10.21 1.59 13.43
C CYS A 77 11.34 2.34 14.12
N ALA A 78 12.07 1.70 15.03
CA ALA A 78 13.27 2.30 15.63
C ALA A 78 13.06 3.64 16.38
N GLY A 79 11.82 3.95 16.80
CA GLY A 79 11.48 5.24 17.40
C GLY A 79 11.27 6.38 16.40
N VAL A 80 11.32 6.10 15.08
CA VAL A 80 11.04 7.05 14.00
C VAL A 80 9.78 6.66 13.24
N GLY A 81 9.06 7.67 12.74
CA GLY A 81 7.93 7.48 11.84
C GLY A 81 8.40 7.60 10.39
N LEU A 82 8.24 6.54 9.60
CA LEU A 82 8.59 6.49 8.18
C LEU A 82 7.35 6.66 7.32
N ARG A 83 7.38 7.61 6.40
CA ARG A 83 6.34 7.81 5.39
C ARG A 83 6.47 6.72 4.33
N MET A 84 5.46 5.88 4.19
CA MET A 84 5.42 4.79 3.22
C MET A 84 4.38 5.07 2.13
N GLN A 85 4.83 5.07 0.88
CA GLN A 85 3.94 5.01 -0.28
C GLN A 85 3.81 3.55 -0.74
N ILE A 86 2.59 3.11 -0.98
CA ILE A 86 2.25 1.77 -1.44
C ILE A 86 1.78 1.86 -2.90
N LYS A 87 2.26 0.94 -3.73
CA LYS A 87 1.82 0.80 -5.12
C LYS A 87 1.43 -0.65 -5.38
N THR A 88 0.26 -0.82 -5.98
CA THR A 88 -0.31 -2.15 -6.22
C THR A 88 -0.35 -2.48 -7.71
N ALA A 89 0.16 -3.66 -8.06
CA ALA A 89 0.02 -4.25 -9.37
C ALA A 89 -0.77 -5.55 -9.25
N CYS A 90 -1.89 -5.63 -9.98
CA CYS A 90 -2.81 -6.76 -9.88
C CYS A 90 -2.29 -8.04 -10.55
N ARG A 91 -1.53 -7.92 -11.64
CA ARG A 91 -1.07 -9.06 -12.44
C ARG A 91 0.25 -8.78 -13.16
N PRO A 92 1.03 -9.82 -13.49
CA PRO A 92 2.27 -9.64 -14.24
C PRO A 92 2.00 -9.35 -15.72
N ARG A 93 2.97 -8.70 -16.37
CA ARG A 93 3.06 -8.53 -17.83
C ARG A 93 4.49 -8.81 -18.26
N ASN A 94 4.67 -9.70 -19.22
CA ASN A 94 5.96 -10.12 -19.76
C ASN A 94 6.91 -10.65 -18.66
N GLY A 95 6.39 -11.39 -17.69
CA GLY A 95 7.19 -11.99 -16.60
C GLY A 95 7.50 -11.05 -15.42
N TYR A 96 6.91 -9.85 -15.38
CA TYR A 96 7.13 -8.87 -14.30
C TYR A 96 5.84 -8.20 -13.85
N PHE A 97 5.75 -7.87 -12.56
CA PHE A 97 4.84 -6.84 -12.06
C PHE A 97 5.50 -5.48 -12.27
N HIS A 98 4.77 -4.52 -12.84
CA HIS A 98 5.30 -3.19 -13.18
C HIS A 98 4.65 -2.13 -12.29
N PHE A 99 5.46 -1.22 -11.78
CA PHE A 99 5.02 -0.13 -10.91
C PHE A 99 5.58 1.20 -11.43
N SER A 100 4.77 2.24 -11.33
CA SER A 100 5.14 3.61 -11.72
C SER A 100 4.97 4.54 -10.53
N LEU A 101 6.05 5.19 -10.11
CA LEU A 101 6.08 6.23 -9.08
C LEU A 101 6.04 7.61 -9.77
N MET A 102 4.83 8.05 -10.10
CA MET A 102 4.57 9.36 -10.73
C MET A 102 3.49 10.11 -9.95
N LYS A 103 3.70 11.41 -9.72
CA LYS A 103 2.74 12.29 -9.03
C LYS A 103 1.88 12.99 -10.08
N GLY A 104 0.56 12.93 -9.99
CA GLY A 104 -0.34 13.73 -10.82
C GLY A 104 -1.39 12.97 -11.62
N TYR A 105 -2.58 13.56 -11.67
CA TYR A 105 -3.74 13.11 -12.42
C TYR A 105 -3.61 13.59 -13.88
N HIS A 106 -3.87 12.73 -14.88
CA HIS A 106 -3.82 13.11 -16.30
C HIS A 106 -4.76 14.30 -16.66
N ARG A 107 -5.74 14.64 -15.79
CA ARG A 107 -6.66 15.78 -15.98
C ARG A 107 -6.32 17.04 -15.18
N SER A 108 -5.15 17.11 -14.53
CA SER A 108 -4.68 18.34 -13.89
C SER A 108 -3.98 19.24 -14.91
N PRO A 109 -4.25 20.56 -14.96
CA PRO A 109 -3.57 21.50 -15.86
C PRO A 109 -2.06 21.64 -15.58
N THR A 110 -1.53 21.02 -14.52
CA THR A 110 -0.12 21.15 -14.08
C THR A 110 0.79 19.95 -14.38
N GLY A 111 0.30 18.92 -15.08
CA GLY A 111 1.13 17.81 -15.58
C GLY A 111 1.57 16.79 -14.52
N VAL A 112 2.21 15.72 -14.99
CA VAL A 112 2.80 14.68 -14.14
C VAL A 112 4.11 15.22 -13.55
N ARG A 113 4.25 15.22 -12.23
CA ARG A 113 5.42 15.69 -11.47
C ARG A 113 6.15 14.52 -10.81
N HIS A 114 7.42 14.76 -10.49
CA HIS A 114 8.21 13.85 -9.69
C HIS A 114 7.80 13.93 -8.22
N TYR A 115 8.05 12.84 -7.49
CA TYR A 115 7.99 12.87 -6.03
C TYR A 115 9.28 13.52 -5.51
N ASP A 116 9.14 14.44 -4.57
CA ASP A 116 10.25 15.12 -3.90
C ASP A 116 10.85 14.21 -2.80
N GLN A 117 12.06 14.54 -2.32
CA GLN A 117 12.71 13.78 -1.23
C GLN A 117 11.85 13.71 0.04
N GLU A 118 10.97 14.68 0.24
CA GLU A 118 10.07 14.79 1.39
C GLU A 118 8.69 14.15 1.17
N ASP A 119 8.45 13.52 0.03
CA ASP A 119 7.13 12.93 -0.24
C ASP A 119 6.97 11.56 0.45
N PHE A 120 8.02 10.74 0.50
CA PHE A 120 8.02 9.47 1.24
C PHE A 120 9.46 8.97 1.48
N ASP A 121 9.62 8.11 2.49
CA ASP A 121 10.90 7.53 2.91
C ASP A 121 11.08 6.11 2.35
N ILE A 122 10.00 5.36 2.22
CA ILE A 122 9.99 3.96 1.75
C ILE A 122 8.81 3.69 0.82
N VAL A 123 8.99 2.75 -0.10
CA VAL A 123 7.96 2.29 -1.03
C VAL A 123 7.64 0.81 -0.79
N GLY A 124 6.35 0.49 -0.67
CA GLY A 124 5.82 -0.87 -0.69
C GLY A 124 5.27 -1.23 -2.07
N LEU A 125 5.90 -2.17 -2.78
CA LEU A 125 5.47 -2.63 -4.10
C LEU A 125 4.71 -3.95 -3.97
N VAL A 126 3.39 -3.92 -4.15
CA VAL A 126 2.50 -5.07 -3.93
C VAL A 126 2.18 -5.77 -5.24
N ALA A 127 2.60 -7.02 -5.38
CA ALA A 127 2.13 -7.92 -6.42
C ALA A 127 0.91 -8.68 -5.88
N LEU A 128 -0.28 -8.10 -6.08
CA LEU A 128 -1.48 -8.48 -5.34
C LEU A 128 -1.95 -9.91 -5.64
N SER A 129 -1.91 -10.34 -6.91
CA SER A 129 -2.27 -11.71 -7.28
C SER A 129 -1.38 -12.79 -6.65
N GLU A 130 -0.16 -12.42 -6.27
CA GLU A 130 0.81 -13.35 -5.68
C GLU A 130 0.89 -13.23 -4.15
N ASN A 131 0.15 -12.28 -3.56
CA ASN A 131 0.22 -11.92 -2.14
C ASN A 131 1.67 -11.72 -1.66
N VAL A 132 2.43 -10.89 -2.39
CA VAL A 132 3.78 -10.50 -1.98
C VAL A 132 3.98 -8.99 -2.04
N VAL A 133 4.84 -8.50 -1.17
CA VAL A 133 5.28 -7.10 -1.13
C VAL A 133 6.80 -7.06 -1.18
N LYS A 134 7.34 -6.10 -1.93
CA LYS A 134 8.76 -5.73 -1.91
C LYS A 134 8.89 -4.31 -1.39
N PHE A 135 9.66 -4.13 -0.32
CA PHE A 135 9.97 -2.83 0.22
C PHE A 135 11.28 -2.29 -0.36
N THR A 136 11.36 -0.99 -0.61
CA THR A 136 12.57 -0.35 -1.12
C THR A 136 12.63 1.13 -0.79
N THR A 137 13.83 1.67 -0.66
CA THR A 137 14.13 3.11 -0.57
C THR A 137 14.47 3.71 -1.92
N ASP A 138 14.61 2.87 -2.96
CA ASP A 138 14.86 3.33 -4.33
C ASP A 138 13.65 4.11 -4.83
N ARG A 139 13.90 5.35 -5.26
CA ARG A 139 12.86 6.30 -5.72
C ARG A 139 12.78 6.40 -7.24
N ARG A 140 13.36 5.45 -7.98
CA ARG A 140 13.24 5.39 -9.45
C ARG A 140 11.77 5.40 -9.87
N GLN A 141 11.47 6.07 -10.99
CA GLN A 141 10.08 6.16 -11.45
C GLN A 141 9.48 4.81 -11.84
N SER A 142 10.31 3.86 -12.27
CA SER A 142 9.85 2.56 -12.73
C SER A 142 10.48 1.46 -11.88
N HIS A 143 9.61 0.65 -11.29
CA HIS A 143 10.01 -0.55 -10.59
C HIS A 143 9.39 -1.78 -11.23
N ARG A 144 10.08 -2.91 -11.04
CA ARG A 144 9.59 -4.21 -11.44
C ARG A 144 9.89 -5.26 -10.37
N ILE A 145 8.99 -6.22 -10.23
CA ILE A 145 9.22 -7.47 -9.51
C ILE A 145 9.12 -8.58 -10.54
N ALA A 146 10.19 -9.35 -10.72
CA ALA A 146 10.20 -10.51 -11.61
C ALA A 146 9.40 -11.67 -10.99
N LEU A 147 8.79 -12.51 -11.83
CA LEU A 147 8.14 -13.73 -11.34
C LEU A 147 9.09 -14.66 -10.58
N SER A 148 10.38 -14.66 -10.95
CA SER A 148 11.43 -15.41 -10.23
C SER A 148 11.72 -14.88 -8.82
N GLU A 149 11.32 -13.65 -8.48
CA GLU A 149 11.48 -13.09 -7.13
C GLU A 149 10.32 -13.46 -6.19
N ILE A 150 9.20 -13.97 -6.72
CA ILE A 150 7.96 -14.16 -5.94
C ILE A 150 8.15 -15.18 -4.81
N GLU A 151 8.83 -16.30 -5.09
CA GLU A 151 9.05 -17.35 -4.10
C GLU A 151 9.86 -16.84 -2.91
N SER A 152 10.93 -16.10 -3.15
CA SER A 152 11.77 -15.54 -2.08
C SER A 152 11.07 -14.44 -1.29
N LEU A 153 10.32 -13.56 -1.97
CA LEU A 153 9.51 -12.53 -1.30
C LEU A 153 8.42 -13.15 -0.42
N ARG A 154 7.82 -14.28 -0.83
CA ARG A 154 6.82 -14.99 -0.05
C ARG A 154 7.42 -15.69 1.17
N ALA A 155 8.59 -16.31 1.00
CA ALA A 155 9.27 -17.02 2.08
C ALA A 155 9.72 -16.07 3.21
N THR A 156 10.17 -14.86 2.86
CA THR A 156 10.69 -13.87 3.82
C THR A 156 10.17 -12.45 3.52
N PRO A 157 8.90 -12.14 3.82
CA PRO A 157 8.24 -10.91 3.35
C PRO A 157 8.86 -9.62 3.91
N CYS A 158 9.44 -9.63 5.11
CA CYS A 158 10.10 -8.46 5.70
C CYS A 158 11.60 -8.35 5.37
N ALA A 159 12.23 -9.32 4.70
CA ALA A 159 13.66 -9.23 4.38
C ALA A 159 14.00 -8.00 3.52
N SER A 160 13.08 -7.59 2.63
CA SER A 160 13.24 -6.38 1.83
C SER A 160 13.02 -5.10 2.66
N PHE A 161 12.18 -5.17 3.69
CA PHE A 161 11.99 -4.07 4.64
C PHE A 161 13.26 -3.86 5.48
N ASP A 162 13.82 -4.92 6.06
CA ASP A 162 15.04 -4.83 6.86
C ASP A 162 16.22 -4.26 6.06
N ARG A 163 16.31 -4.61 4.76
CA ARG A 163 17.29 -4.02 3.85
C ARG A 163 17.02 -2.53 3.63
N ALA A 164 15.77 -2.14 3.38
CA ALA A 164 15.39 -0.74 3.24
C ALA A 164 15.72 0.07 4.52
N MET A 165 15.51 -0.51 5.71
CA MET A 165 15.87 0.12 6.99
C MET A 165 17.39 0.31 7.12
N LYS A 166 18.19 -0.68 6.71
CA LYS A 166 19.66 -0.58 6.66
C LYS A 166 20.11 0.52 5.71
N ASP A 167 19.50 0.62 4.53
CA ASP A 167 19.80 1.65 3.53
C ASP A 167 19.48 3.06 4.04
N LEU A 168 18.51 3.20 4.97
CA LEU A 168 18.20 4.44 5.68
C LEU A 168 19.10 4.70 6.90
N GLY A 169 19.98 3.77 7.28
CA GLY A 169 20.84 3.88 8.46
C GLY A 169 20.14 3.62 9.80
N LEU A 170 19.02 2.90 9.80
CA LEU A 170 18.15 2.69 10.97
C LEU A 170 18.29 1.31 11.64
N SER A 171 19.29 0.52 11.22
CA SER A 171 19.46 -0.89 11.61
C SER A 171 19.77 -1.17 13.08
N ASP A 172 20.32 -0.22 13.83
CA ASP A 172 20.85 -0.47 15.18
C ASP A 172 19.80 -0.36 16.31
N SER A 173 18.59 0.09 16.01
CA SER A 173 17.57 0.36 17.02
C SER A 173 16.64 -0.82 17.31
N MET A 174 16.53 -1.82 16.42
CA MET A 174 15.68 -3.00 16.63
C MET A 174 16.22 -4.00 17.66
N ALA A 175 17.54 -4.00 17.91
CA ALA A 175 18.15 -4.88 18.91
C ALA A 175 17.90 -4.41 20.36
N ALA A 176 17.69 -3.11 20.58
CA ALA A 176 17.59 -2.51 21.91
C ALA A 176 16.19 -2.66 22.54
N THR A 177 15.13 -2.81 21.74
CA THR A 177 13.75 -2.88 22.26
C THR A 177 13.37 -4.28 22.75
N ASN A 178 14.00 -5.34 22.24
CA ASN A 178 13.71 -6.72 22.67
C ASN A 178 14.33 -7.11 24.02
N THR A 179 15.21 -6.28 24.58
CA THR A 179 15.87 -6.56 25.88
C THR A 179 15.11 -6.01 27.09
N LEU A 180 14.07 -5.18 26.89
CA LEU A 180 13.35 -4.51 27.97
C LEU A 180 11.96 -5.09 28.30
N GLY A 181 11.47 -6.07 27.53
CA GLY A 181 10.14 -6.68 27.71
C GLY A 181 10.10 -7.94 28.58
N GLY A 182 11.21 -8.31 29.22
CA GLY A 182 11.39 -9.62 29.85
C GLY A 182 11.49 -9.63 31.37
N GLN A 183 10.79 -8.76 32.11
CA GLN A 183 10.53 -8.95 33.55
C GLN A 183 9.20 -8.28 33.93
N GLY A 184 8.21 -9.10 34.28
CA GLY A 184 6.89 -8.70 34.75
C GLY A 184 6.03 -9.93 34.99
#